data_AF-Q2EHP5-F1
#
_entry.id   AF-Q2EHP5-F1
#
_cell.length_a   1.000
_cell.length_b   1.000
_cell.length_c   1.000
_cell.angle_alpha   90.00
_cell.angle_beta   90.00
_cell.angle_gamma   90.00
#
_symmetry.space_group_name_H-M   'P 1'
#
loop_
_entity.id
_entity.type
_entity.pdbx_description
1 polymer ?
#
loop_
_entity_poly.entity_id
_entity_poly.type
_entity_poly.pdbx_seq_one_letter_code
_entity_poly.pdbx_strand_id
1 'polypeptide(L)'
;MFTTRKKIQKDKDAEPTEFEETVAQALFDLENSNSDLKSELKDLFINSAVQIDVAGNRKAIVIYVPYRLRKSYRKVHLRLVRELEKKFSGKDVVLLATRRIVRPPKKGSAVQRPRSRTLTAVHEAMLEDLVYPAEIVGKRTRYRIDGSKISKIFLDPKERNNTE
;
A
#
# COMPACT_ATOMS: atom_id res chain seq x y z
N MET A 1 -4.41 14.58 24.60
CA MET A 1 -5.49 13.98 23.77
C MET A 1 -4.88 13.34 22.53
N PHE A 2 -5.16 12.06 22.26
CA PHE A 2 -4.88 11.45 20.96
C PHE A 2 -6.01 11.85 20.02
N THR A 3 -5.70 12.68 19.03
CA THR A 3 -6.66 13.13 18.02
C THR A 3 -6.51 12.27 16.78
N THR A 4 -7.62 12.03 16.06
CA THR A 4 -7.65 11.32 14.77
C THR A 4 -6.64 11.88 13.78
N ARG A 5 -6.38 13.19 13.86
CA ARG A 5 -5.35 13.90 13.07
C ARG A 5 -3.93 13.36 13.25
N LYS A 6 -3.60 12.68 14.35
CA LYS A 6 -2.27 12.05 14.53
C LYS A 6 -2.08 10.82 13.65
N LYS A 7 -3.16 10.21 13.14
CA LYS A 7 -3.11 9.03 12.27
C LYS A 7 -2.95 9.37 10.80
N ILE A 8 -2.99 10.64 10.43
CA ILE A 8 -2.80 11.09 9.07
C ILE A 8 -1.72 12.16 9.01
N GLN A 9 -0.71 11.94 8.17
CA GLN A 9 0.35 12.91 7.90
C GLN A 9 0.59 12.99 6.41
N LYS A 10 0.11 14.06 5.78
CA LYS A 10 0.36 14.32 4.37
C LYS A 10 1.73 14.94 4.14
N ASP A 11 2.27 14.71 2.94
CA ASP A 11 3.44 15.44 2.48
C ASP A 11 3.06 16.92 2.27
N LYS A 12 3.89 17.84 2.78
CA LYS A 12 3.71 19.31 2.72
C LYS A 12 2.51 19.86 3.51
N ASP A 13 2.09 19.17 4.57
CA ASP A 13 1.03 19.62 5.48
C ASP A 13 -0.29 19.98 4.77
N ALA A 14 -0.57 19.33 3.64
CA ALA A 14 -1.83 19.49 2.92
C ALA A 14 -3.00 18.98 3.77
N GLU A 15 -4.17 19.59 3.59
CA GLU A 15 -5.36 19.20 4.31
C GLU A 15 -5.83 17.79 3.91
N PRO A 16 -6.25 16.95 4.88
CA PRO A 16 -6.81 15.64 4.60
C PRO A 16 -8.15 15.78 3.87
N THR A 17 -8.41 14.86 2.95
CA THR A 17 -9.73 14.75 2.31
C THR A 17 -10.70 14.05 3.26
N GLU A 18 -12.00 14.29 3.10
CA GLU A 18 -13.05 13.66 3.92
C GLU A 18 -12.89 12.14 3.99
N PHE A 19 -12.60 11.50 2.86
CA PHE A 19 -12.38 10.05 2.82
C PHE A 19 -11.17 9.63 3.65
N GLU A 20 -10.07 10.36 3.58
CA GLU A 20 -8.89 10.05 4.38
C GLU A 20 -9.11 10.26 5.87
N GLU A 21 -9.94 11.24 6.26
CA GLU A 21 -10.37 11.41 7.64
C GLU A 21 -11.20 10.22 8.12
N THR A 22 -12.09 9.65 7.29
CA THR A 22 -12.82 8.42 7.67
C THR A 22 -11.89 7.23 7.86
N VAL A 23 -10.85 7.08 7.04
CA VAL A 23 -9.85 6.01 7.19
C VAL A 23 -9.00 6.23 8.45
N ALA A 24 -8.60 7.48 8.72
CA ALA A 24 -7.87 7.83 9.93
C ALA A 24 -8.70 7.58 11.20
N GLN A 25 -10.01 7.87 11.17
CA GLN A 25 -10.94 7.56 12.25
C GLN A 25 -11.06 6.05 12.45
N ALA A 26 -11.23 5.29 11.36
CA ALA A 26 -11.30 3.84 11.43
C ALA A 26 -10.06 3.23 12.09
N LEU A 27 -8.86 3.74 11.79
CA LEU A 27 -7.59 3.32 12.41
C LEU A 27 -7.51 3.70 13.90
N PHE A 28 -7.97 4.90 14.26
CA PHE A 28 -8.00 5.35 15.66
C PHE A 28 -8.95 4.51 16.51
N ASP A 29 -10.13 4.20 15.98
CA ASP A 29 -11.09 3.34 16.66
C ASP A 29 -10.52 1.92 16.85
N LEU A 30 -9.77 1.39 15.86
CA LEU A 30 -9.11 0.08 15.97
C LEU A 30 -8.00 0.06 17.04
N GLU A 31 -7.26 1.15 17.20
CA GLU A 31 -6.27 1.30 18.27
C GLU A 31 -6.93 1.24 19.66
N ASN A 32 -8.13 1.79 19.80
CA ASN A 32 -8.84 1.82 21.08
C ASN A 32 -9.64 0.54 21.35
N SER A 33 -10.16 -0.11 20.31
CA SER A 33 -11.04 -1.28 20.46
C SER A 33 -10.26 -2.56 20.76
N ASN A 34 -9.03 -2.72 20.24
CA ASN A 34 -8.23 -3.94 20.38
C ASN A 34 -6.96 -3.70 21.20
N SER A 35 -6.90 -4.26 22.40
CA SER A 35 -5.74 -4.17 23.29
C SER A 35 -4.46 -4.70 22.64
N ASP A 36 -4.56 -5.74 21.82
CA ASP A 36 -3.42 -6.39 21.18
C ASP A 36 -2.80 -5.53 20.07
N LEU A 37 -3.63 -4.86 19.27
CA LEU A 37 -3.17 -4.00 18.17
C LEU A 37 -2.78 -2.61 18.64
N LYS A 38 -3.22 -2.20 19.84
CA LYS A 38 -2.97 -0.86 20.39
C LYS A 38 -1.49 -0.49 20.42
N SER A 39 -0.64 -1.41 20.89
CA SER A 39 0.80 -1.16 21.02
C SER A 39 1.48 -0.94 19.66
N GLU A 40 1.06 -1.70 18.64
CA GLU A 40 1.63 -1.66 17.30
C GLU A 40 1.07 -0.51 16.47
N LEU A 41 -0.22 -0.17 16.65
CA LEU A 41 -0.89 0.90 15.91
C LEU A 41 -0.57 2.29 16.41
N LYS A 42 -0.20 2.46 17.69
CA LYS A 42 0.00 3.77 18.34
C LYS A 42 0.89 4.72 17.53
N ASP A 43 2.02 4.22 17.05
CA ASP A 43 3.03 4.99 16.31
C ASP A 43 2.82 4.96 14.79
N LEU A 44 1.79 4.26 14.31
CA LEU A 44 1.47 4.16 12.90
C LEU A 44 0.55 5.29 12.46
N PHE A 45 0.84 5.82 11.27
CA PHE A 45 0.04 6.79 10.55
C PHE A 45 0.07 6.50 9.06
N ILE A 46 -0.83 7.13 8.32
CA ILE A 46 -0.98 7.01 6.86
C ILE A 46 -0.66 8.34 6.18
N ASN A 47 -0.23 8.27 4.92
CA ASN A 47 0.00 9.46 4.09
C ASN A 47 -1.26 9.88 3.36
N SER A 48 -1.92 8.92 2.72
CA SER A 48 -3.14 9.16 1.95
C SER A 48 -3.94 7.89 1.81
N ALA A 49 -5.20 8.03 1.41
CA ALA A 49 -6.09 6.91 1.10
C ALA A 49 -6.91 7.29 -0.13
N VAL A 50 -7.02 6.35 -1.06
CA VAL A 50 -7.71 6.55 -2.34
C VAL A 50 -8.63 5.38 -2.60
N GLN A 51 -9.86 5.68 -3.02
CA GLN A 51 -10.78 4.66 -3.49
C GLN A 51 -10.62 4.49 -5.00
N ILE A 52 -10.50 3.24 -5.46
CA ILE A 52 -10.29 2.89 -6.87
C ILE A 52 -11.41 1.94 -7.30
N ASP A 53 -11.98 2.19 -8.48
CA ASP A 53 -12.95 1.28 -9.09
C ASP A 53 -12.22 0.10 -9.73
N VAL A 54 -12.66 -1.11 -9.38
CA VAL A 54 -12.11 -2.39 -9.83
C VAL A 54 -13.12 -3.09 -10.74
N ALA A 55 -12.66 -4.03 -11.56
CA ALA A 55 -13.53 -4.84 -12.41
C ALA A 55 -14.67 -5.50 -11.61
N GLY A 56 -15.85 -5.58 -12.23
CA GLY A 56 -17.04 -6.16 -11.59
C GLY A 56 -17.81 -5.21 -10.68
N ASN A 57 -17.72 -3.89 -10.91
CA ASN A 57 -18.44 -2.86 -10.13
C ASN A 57 -18.09 -2.85 -8.63
N ARG A 58 -16.93 -3.39 -8.29
CA ARG A 58 -16.37 -3.37 -6.93
C ARG A 58 -15.48 -2.15 -6.77
N LYS A 59 -15.38 -1.63 -5.54
CA LYS A 59 -14.45 -0.55 -5.21
C LYS A 59 -13.44 -1.06 -4.20
N ALA A 60 -12.16 -0.87 -4.48
CA ALA A 60 -11.07 -1.17 -3.56
C ALA A 60 -10.54 0.11 -2.91
N ILE A 61 -10.02 -0.02 -1.70
CA ILE A 61 -9.43 1.07 -0.93
C ILE A 61 -7.92 0.86 -0.89
N VAL A 62 -7.18 1.82 -1.42
CA VAL A 62 -5.72 1.83 -1.40
C VAL A 62 -5.25 2.82 -0.34
N ILE A 63 -4.59 2.31 0.69
CA ILE A 63 -4.03 3.12 1.78
C ILE A 63 -2.53 3.25 1.57
N TYR A 64 -2.08 4.49 1.42
CA TYR A 64 -0.68 4.83 1.28
C TYR A 64 -0.04 5.06 2.64
N VAL A 65 0.99 4.27 2.91
CA VAL A 65 1.72 4.23 4.18
C VAL A 65 3.13 4.80 3.98
N PRO A 66 3.70 5.55 4.95
CA PRO A 66 5.10 5.95 4.89
C PRO A 66 6.05 4.76 4.68
N TYR A 67 6.99 4.85 3.74
CA TYR A 67 8.00 3.80 3.51
C TYR A 67 8.77 3.39 4.78
N ARG A 68 9.00 4.34 5.70
CA ARG A 68 9.65 4.10 7.00
C ARG A 68 8.91 3.09 7.87
N LEU A 69 7.58 3.08 7.79
CA LEU A 69 6.71 2.24 8.62
C LEU A 69 6.29 0.94 7.93
N ARG A 70 6.68 0.71 6.67
CA ARG A 70 6.33 -0.49 5.87
C ARG A 70 6.56 -1.79 6.67
N LYS A 71 7.68 -1.91 7.37
CA LYS A 71 8.02 -3.13 8.14
C LYS A 71 7.06 -3.37 9.30
N SER A 72 6.66 -2.31 10.00
CA SER A 72 5.69 -2.39 11.09
C SER A 72 4.30 -2.77 10.56
N TYR A 73 3.87 -2.15 9.47
CA TYR A 73 2.60 -2.51 8.82
C TYR A 73 2.59 -3.95 8.30
N ARG A 74 3.71 -4.48 7.81
CA ARG A 74 3.81 -5.89 7.39
C ARG A 74 3.58 -6.88 8.53
N LYS A 75 4.04 -6.56 9.76
CA LYS A 75 3.80 -7.42 10.94
C LYS A 75 2.31 -7.54 11.26
N VAL A 76 1.59 -6.44 11.17
CA VAL A 76 0.16 -6.36 11.56
C VAL A 76 -0.81 -6.55 10.40
N HIS A 77 -0.30 -6.64 9.17
CA HIS A 77 -1.08 -6.54 7.94
C HIS A 77 -2.31 -7.44 7.90
N LEU A 78 -2.14 -8.75 8.16
CA LEU A 78 -3.22 -9.73 8.04
C LEU A 78 -4.39 -9.41 8.98
N ARG A 79 -4.09 -8.95 10.19
CA ARG A 79 -5.11 -8.58 11.18
C ARG A 79 -5.73 -7.24 10.83
N LEU A 80 -4.90 -6.27 10.45
CA LEU A 80 -5.32 -4.91 10.12
C LEU A 80 -6.23 -4.88 8.89
N VAL A 81 -5.88 -5.59 7.83
CA VAL A 81 -6.69 -5.67 6.59
C VAL A 81 -8.07 -6.27 6.89
N ARG A 82 -8.14 -7.40 7.60
CA ARG A 82 -9.42 -8.03 7.98
C ARG A 82 -10.32 -7.09 8.78
N GLU A 83 -9.77 -6.36 9.75
CA GLU A 83 -10.55 -5.42 10.57
C GLU A 83 -11.00 -4.19 9.77
N LEU A 84 -10.18 -3.69 8.85
CA LEU A 84 -10.58 -2.59 7.96
C LEU A 84 -11.64 -3.04 6.94
N GLU A 85 -11.53 -4.24 6.37
CA GLU A 85 -12.52 -4.80 5.45
C GLU A 85 -13.89 -4.95 6.12
N LYS A 86 -13.93 -5.40 7.38
CA LYS A 86 -15.18 -5.43 8.18
C LYS A 86 -15.81 -4.04 8.30
N LYS A 87 -15.01 -2.99 8.58
CA LYS A 87 -15.49 -1.61 8.70
C LYS A 87 -15.95 -1.03 7.36
N PHE A 88 -15.28 -1.36 6.27
CA PHE A 88 -15.59 -0.84 4.93
C PHE A 88 -16.56 -1.72 4.13
N SER A 89 -17.41 -2.49 4.82
CA SER A 89 -18.49 -3.30 4.23
C SER A 89 -17.98 -4.33 3.21
N GLY A 90 -16.82 -4.94 3.47
CA GLY A 90 -16.24 -5.99 2.62
C GLY A 90 -15.58 -5.47 1.34
N LYS A 91 -15.29 -4.17 1.24
CA LYS A 91 -14.42 -3.64 0.18
C LYS A 91 -12.98 -4.07 0.44
N ASP A 92 -12.28 -4.51 -0.60
CA ASP A 92 -10.87 -4.92 -0.48
C ASP A 92 -10.01 -3.74 -0.05
N VAL A 93 -9.16 -3.95 0.95
CA VAL A 93 -8.25 -2.93 1.47
C VAL A 93 -6.81 -3.35 1.22
N VAL A 94 -6.07 -2.53 0.48
CA VAL A 94 -4.66 -2.76 0.16
C VAL A 94 -3.79 -1.68 0.76
N LEU A 95 -2.67 -2.08 1.39
CA LEU A 95 -1.67 -1.18 1.93
C LEU A 95 -0.48 -1.05 0.99
N LEU A 96 -0.15 0.17 0.55
CA LEU A 96 1.00 0.44 -0.30
C LEU A 96 1.96 1.42 0.37
N ALA A 97 3.26 1.11 0.37
CA ALA A 97 4.23 2.10 0.84
C ALA A 97 4.46 3.23 -0.19
N THR A 98 4.45 4.48 0.28
CA THR A 98 4.76 5.67 -0.53
C THR A 98 6.22 5.67 -0.96
N ARG A 99 6.46 5.56 -2.26
CA ARG A 99 7.79 5.52 -2.86
C ARG A 99 7.97 6.68 -3.81
N ARG A 100 9.10 7.39 -3.71
CA ARG A 100 9.44 8.50 -4.59
C ARG A 100 10.25 8.01 -5.80
N ILE A 101 9.70 8.23 -6.99
CA ILE A 101 10.41 7.99 -8.25
C ILE A 101 11.24 9.23 -8.62
N VAL A 102 12.52 9.04 -8.94
CA VAL A 102 13.44 10.08 -9.39
C VAL A 102 13.78 9.86 -10.86
N ARG A 103 13.64 10.91 -11.68
CA ARG A 103 13.95 10.86 -13.10
C ARG A 103 15.44 10.54 -13.32
N PRO A 104 15.80 9.85 -14.42
CA PRO A 104 17.20 9.70 -14.80
C PRO A 104 17.89 11.08 -14.87
N PRO A 105 19.10 11.22 -14.30
CA PRO A 105 19.87 12.46 -14.45
C PRO A 105 20.18 12.71 -15.93
N LYS A 106 20.26 13.99 -16.33
CA LYS A 106 20.66 14.36 -17.69
C LYS A 106 22.13 13.96 -17.94
N LYS A 107 22.47 13.65 -19.20
CA LYS A 107 23.84 13.31 -19.61
C LYS A 107 24.80 14.44 -19.19
N GLY A 108 25.88 14.11 -18.48
CA GLY A 108 26.85 15.08 -17.96
C GLY A 108 26.58 15.62 -16.54
N SER A 109 25.49 15.21 -15.89
CA SER A 109 25.27 15.55 -14.48
C SER A 109 26.11 14.66 -13.55
N ALA A 110 26.75 15.27 -12.54
CA ALA A 110 27.42 14.54 -11.47
C ALA A 110 26.45 13.88 -10.47
N VAL A 111 25.15 14.20 -10.53
CA VAL A 111 24.15 13.69 -9.58
C VAL A 111 23.78 12.25 -9.91
N GLN A 112 24.16 11.32 -9.04
CA GLN A 112 23.76 9.92 -9.15
C GLN A 112 22.41 9.67 -8.47
N ARG A 113 21.47 9.05 -9.20
CA ARG A 113 20.19 8.63 -8.61
C ARG A 113 20.34 7.32 -7.83
N PRO A 114 19.70 7.17 -6.66
CA PRO A 114 19.61 5.89 -5.96
C PRO A 114 18.84 4.85 -6.79
N ARG A 115 19.33 3.60 -6.83
CA ARG A 115 18.66 2.49 -7.55
C ARG A 115 17.23 2.24 -7.02
N SER A 116 17.03 2.37 -5.72
CA SER A 116 15.74 2.22 -5.04
C SER A 116 14.67 3.25 -5.47
N ARG A 117 15.07 4.36 -6.10
CA ARG A 117 14.18 5.42 -6.58
C ARG A 117 14.00 5.41 -8.09
N THR A 118 14.37 4.33 -8.76
CA THR A 118 14.13 4.16 -10.19
C THR A 118 12.69 3.71 -10.46
N LEU A 119 12.14 4.06 -11.62
CA LEU A 119 10.77 3.69 -11.99
C LEU A 119 10.56 2.17 -11.90
N THR A 120 11.48 1.39 -12.46
CA THR A 120 11.38 -0.08 -12.47
C THR A 120 11.40 -0.68 -11.06
N ALA A 121 12.38 -0.29 -10.22
CA ALA A 121 12.48 -0.81 -8.87
C ALA A 121 11.27 -0.42 -7.99
N VAL A 122 10.73 0.79 -8.18
CA VAL A 122 9.55 1.23 -7.45
C VAL A 122 8.31 0.44 -7.88
N HIS A 123 8.10 0.19 -9.17
CA HIS A 123 6.97 -0.62 -9.63
C HIS A 123 7.06 -2.08 -9.16
N GLU A 124 8.25 -2.67 -9.13
CA GLU A 124 8.45 -4.02 -8.58
C GLU A 124 8.14 -4.06 -7.09
N ALA A 125 8.65 -3.11 -6.33
CA ALA A 125 8.38 -3.04 -4.90
C ALA A 125 6.92 -2.69 -4.57
N MET A 126 6.20 -2.00 -5.46
CA MET A 126 4.75 -1.78 -5.31
C MET A 126 3.96 -3.06 -5.59
N LEU A 127 4.37 -3.85 -6.58
CA LEU A 127 3.75 -5.16 -6.83
C LEU A 127 3.90 -6.10 -5.63
N GLU A 128 5.07 -6.14 -5.01
CA GLU A 128 5.30 -6.90 -3.78
C GLU A 128 4.42 -6.45 -2.60
N ASP A 129 4.07 -5.17 -2.51
CA ASP A 129 3.17 -4.70 -1.46
C ASP A 129 1.72 -5.03 -1.76
N LEU A 130 1.33 -5.03 -3.04
CA LEU A 130 -0.02 -5.38 -3.50
C LEU A 130 -0.38 -6.83 -3.16
N VAL A 131 0.58 -7.75 -3.27
CA VAL A 131 0.32 -9.19 -3.15
C VAL A 131 0.61 -9.76 -1.77
N TYR A 132 1.16 -8.96 -0.85
CA TYR A 132 1.42 -9.41 0.53
C TYR A 132 0.09 -9.84 1.19
N PRO A 133 0.02 -11.00 1.87
CA PRO A 133 1.09 -11.87 2.36
C PRO A 133 1.76 -12.79 1.32
N ALA A 134 1.14 -13.02 0.16
CA ALA A 134 1.66 -13.94 -0.84
C ALA A 134 2.97 -13.46 -1.45
N GLU A 135 3.88 -14.40 -1.68
CA GLU A 135 5.16 -14.12 -2.31
C GLU A 135 5.11 -14.35 -3.83
N ILE A 136 5.84 -13.52 -4.56
CA ILE A 136 5.99 -13.65 -6.00
C ILE A 136 7.10 -14.68 -6.28
N VAL A 137 6.71 -15.84 -6.78
CA VAL A 137 7.64 -16.93 -7.15
C VAL A 137 8.27 -16.69 -8.52
N GLY A 138 7.56 -16.02 -9.43
CA GLY A 138 8.05 -15.81 -10.77
C GLY A 138 7.41 -14.63 -11.48
N LYS A 139 8.13 -14.09 -12.47
CA LYS A 139 7.65 -13.01 -13.34
C LYS A 139 8.05 -13.33 -14.77
N ARG A 140 7.09 -13.30 -15.69
CA ARG A 140 7.32 -13.47 -17.13
C ARG A 140 6.67 -12.32 -17.89
N THR A 141 7.43 -11.66 -18.76
CA THR A 141 6.87 -10.65 -19.66
C THR A 141 6.70 -11.26 -21.04
N ARG A 142 5.46 -11.37 -21.50
CA ARG A 142 5.14 -11.80 -22.86
C ARG A 142 5.02 -10.58 -23.76
N TYR A 143 5.77 -10.59 -24.86
CA TYR A 143 5.66 -9.61 -25.93
C TYR A 143 4.75 -10.21 -27.02
N ARG A 144 3.72 -9.46 -27.42
CA ARG A 144 2.85 -9.84 -28.55
C ARG A 144 3.35 -9.19 -29.84
N ILE A 145 2.88 -9.70 -30.98
CA ILE A 145 3.22 -9.20 -32.32
C ILE A 145 2.83 -7.73 -32.45
N ASP A 146 1.70 -7.34 -31.84
CA ASP A 146 1.20 -5.96 -31.79
C ASP A 146 2.07 -5.01 -30.94
N GLY A 147 3.20 -5.47 -30.40
CA GLY A 147 4.09 -4.69 -29.54
C GLY A 147 3.60 -4.55 -28.09
N SER A 148 2.37 -4.99 -27.78
CA SER A 148 1.83 -4.99 -26.42
C SER A 148 2.62 -5.95 -25.51
N LYS A 149 2.79 -5.53 -24.25
CA LYS A 149 3.52 -6.27 -23.22
C LYS A 149 2.56 -6.71 -22.13
N ILE A 150 2.59 -7.98 -21.79
CA ILE A 150 1.81 -8.56 -20.69
C ILE A 150 2.77 -9.11 -19.65
N SER A 151 2.71 -8.56 -18.45
CA SER A 151 3.43 -9.08 -17.30
C SER A 151 2.58 -10.13 -16.60
N LYS A 152 3.05 -11.37 -16.60
CA LYS A 152 2.49 -12.48 -15.83
C LYS A 152 3.28 -12.62 -14.54
N ILE A 153 2.60 -12.49 -13.41
CA ILE A 153 3.16 -12.62 -12.07
C ILE A 153 2.62 -13.93 -11.51
N PHE A 154 3.52 -14.79 -11.04
CA PHE A 154 3.18 -16.09 -10.45
C PHE A 154 3.36 -15.97 -8.94
N LEU A 155 2.27 -16.21 -8.21
CA LEU A 155 2.26 -16.27 -6.75
C LEU A 155 2.50 -17.70 -6.27
N ASP A 156 2.87 -17.86 -5.00
CA ASP A 156 3.01 -19.19 -4.39
C ASP A 156 1.65 -19.92 -4.40
N PRO A 157 1.56 -21.13 -4.99
CA PRO A 157 0.32 -21.91 -5.01
C PRO A 157 -0.23 -22.25 -3.61
N LYS A 158 0.58 -22.21 -2.55
CA LYS A 158 0.11 -22.48 -1.18
C LYS A 158 -0.87 -21.43 -0.67
N GLU A 159 -0.74 -20.18 -1.10
CA GLU A 159 -1.60 -19.08 -0.66
C GLU A 159 -2.86 -18.91 -1.51
N ARG A 160 -3.07 -19.80 -2.49
CA ARG A 160 -4.17 -19.74 -3.46
C ARG A 160 -5.53 -19.48 -2.81
N ASN A 161 -5.89 -20.20 -1.75
CA ASN A 161 -7.20 -20.09 -1.09
C ASN A 161 -7.42 -18.76 -0.37
N ASN A 162 -6.35 -18.02 -0.04
CA ASN A 162 -6.45 -16.73 0.65
C ASN A 162 -6.43 -15.55 -0.33
N THR A 163 -5.94 -15.77 -1.56
CA THR A 163 -5.72 -14.70 -2.56
C THR A 163 -6.61 -14.80 -3.81
N GLU A 164 -7.25 -15.95 -4.07
CA GLU A 164 -8.30 -16.10 -5.10
C GLU A 164 -9.65 -15.58 -4.60
#